data_AF-A0AAU7LDY2-F1
#
_entry.id   AF-A0AAU7LDY2-F1
#
_cell.length_a   1.000
_cell.length_b   1.000
_cell.length_c   1.000
_cell.angle_alpha   90.00
_cell.angle_beta   90.00
_cell.angle_gamma   90.00
#
_symmetry.space_group_name_H-M   'P 1'
#
loop_
_entity.id
_entity.type
_entity.pdbx_description
1 polymer ?
#
loop_
_entity_poly.entity_id
_entity_poly.type
_entity_poly.pdbx_seq_one_letter_code
_entity_poly.pdbx_strand_id
1 'polypeptide(L)'
;MLHTLWIAGAVFVGLMGGLGFAATYDPVKWSDAVTAIGTVIAAIGTVGTLGYQVVQTAKAQRQLRTQALLAEHMEAELVQMWLRELLHLIDYYSMVFKSGGQMSDADLAVWKGELSSVRDKIKDGRSRLTSRLGHRFYLAIDDALGWVNSLLNRASSRHHHYGPGDLMPGIDRVSVMLKDSLDQTTEWRKDLDLRIANGLQ
;
A
#
# COMPACT_ATOMS: atom_id res chain seq x y z
N MET A 1 -14.38 -20.07 23.17
CA MET A 1 -14.38 -19.82 24.62
C MET A 1 -15.11 -20.91 25.41
N LEU A 2 -16.24 -21.45 24.94
CA LEU A 2 -16.93 -22.56 25.63
C LEU A 2 -16.05 -23.82 25.78
N HIS A 3 -15.37 -24.27 24.71
CA HIS A 3 -14.58 -25.51 24.73
C HIS A 3 -13.37 -25.50 25.67
N THR A 4 -12.69 -24.36 25.85
CA THR A 4 -11.57 -24.22 26.81
C THR A 4 -12.06 -24.30 28.26
N LEU A 5 -13.29 -23.87 28.53
CA LEU A 5 -13.89 -23.97 29.86
C LEU A 5 -14.22 -25.43 30.24
N TRP A 6 -14.66 -26.23 29.26
CA TRP A 6 -14.92 -27.66 29.44
C TRP A 6 -13.66 -28.48 29.74
N ILE A 7 -12.55 -28.19 29.05
CA ILE A 7 -11.27 -28.88 29.28
C ILE A 7 -10.71 -28.54 30.66
N ALA A 8 -10.75 -27.25 31.05
CA ALA A 8 -10.33 -26.84 32.39
C ALA A 8 -11.21 -27.47 33.48
N GLY A 9 -12.53 -27.54 33.27
CA GLY A 9 -13.46 -28.21 34.18
C GLY A 9 -13.19 -29.71 34.31
N ALA A 10 -12.93 -30.42 33.20
CA ALA A 10 -12.64 -31.85 33.21
C ALA A 10 -11.31 -32.18 33.91
N VAL A 11 -10.28 -31.35 33.71
CA VAL A 11 -8.98 -31.48 34.40
C VAL A 11 -9.11 -31.21 35.89
N PHE A 12 -9.90 -30.20 36.29
CA PHE A 12 -10.15 -29.88 37.69
C PHE A 12 -10.91 -31.01 38.41
N VAL A 13 -11.95 -31.57 37.78
CA VAL A 13 -12.73 -32.70 38.33
C VAL A 13 -11.87 -33.97 38.40
N GLY A 14 -11.03 -34.23 37.40
CA GLY A 14 -10.11 -35.37 37.40
C GLY A 14 -9.04 -35.29 38.50
N LEU A 15 -8.46 -34.11 38.72
CA LEU A 15 -7.45 -33.89 39.75
C LEU A 15 -8.04 -33.91 41.18
N MET A 16 -9.23 -33.34 41.37
CA MET A 16 -9.95 -33.40 42.66
C MET A 16 -10.43 -34.82 42.98
N GLY A 17 -10.84 -35.59 41.97
CA GLY A 17 -11.17 -37.02 42.11
C GLY A 17 -9.95 -37.86 42.53
N GLY A 18 -8.76 -37.55 42.00
CA GLY A 18 -7.50 -38.19 42.41
C GLY A 18 -7.04 -37.83 43.84
N LEU A 19 -7.24 -36.58 44.25
CA LEU A 19 -6.94 -36.10 45.61
C LEU A 19 -7.81 -36.73 46.70
N GLY A 20 -9.09 -36.98 46.40
CA GLY A 20 -10.00 -37.67 47.33
C GLY A 20 -9.59 -39.11 47.63
N PHE A 21 -8.93 -39.79 46.68
CA PHE A 21 -8.38 -41.14 46.85
C PHE A 21 -7.02 -41.16 47.55
N ALA A 22 -6.20 -40.12 47.42
CA ALA A 22 -4.88 -40.06 48.06
C ALA A 22 -4.94 -39.60 49.54
N ALA A 23 -5.93 -38.81 49.92
CA ALA A 23 -6.10 -38.27 51.27
C ALA A 23 -6.39 -39.33 52.35
N THR A 24 -6.82 -40.54 51.96
CA THR A 24 -7.11 -41.64 52.89
C THR A 24 -5.87 -42.40 53.38
N TYR A 25 -4.68 -42.18 52.80
CA TYR A 25 -3.52 -43.05 53.06
C TYR A 25 -2.26 -42.42 53.68
N ASP A 26 -2.04 -41.09 53.68
CA ASP A 26 -0.90 -40.47 54.40
C ASP A 26 -0.94 -38.92 54.37
N PRO A 27 -0.94 -38.19 55.49
CA PRO A 27 -1.05 -36.72 55.49
C PRO A 27 0.20 -35.98 54.96
N VAL A 28 1.40 -36.56 55.06
CA VAL A 28 2.64 -35.93 54.56
C VAL A 28 2.67 -35.93 53.02
N LYS A 29 2.17 -36.99 52.38
CA LYS A 29 2.07 -37.10 50.91
C LYS A 29 1.00 -36.19 50.32
N TRP A 30 0.03 -35.75 51.14
CA TRP A 30 -1.04 -34.86 50.72
C TRP A 30 -0.55 -33.43 50.46
N SER A 31 0.32 -32.90 51.31
CA SER A 31 0.93 -31.57 51.12
C SER A 31 1.73 -31.48 49.81
N ASP A 32 2.52 -32.51 49.50
CA ASP A 32 3.30 -32.58 48.27
C ASP A 32 2.40 -32.74 47.03
N ALA A 33 1.34 -33.56 47.13
CA ALA A 33 0.36 -33.73 46.06
C ALA A 33 -0.41 -32.43 45.75
N VAL A 34 -0.85 -31.69 46.78
CA VAL A 34 -1.55 -30.41 46.60
C VAL A 34 -0.62 -29.36 45.99
N THR A 35 0.64 -29.32 46.42
CA THR A 35 1.65 -28.40 45.87
C THR A 35 1.91 -28.69 44.40
N ALA A 36 2.10 -29.96 44.03
CA ALA A 36 2.30 -30.40 42.66
C ALA A 36 1.10 -30.06 41.74
N ILE A 37 -0.12 -30.24 42.23
CA ILE A 37 -1.35 -29.90 41.49
C ILE A 37 -1.48 -28.38 41.30
N GLY A 38 -1.18 -27.60 42.34
CA GLY A 38 -1.12 -26.15 42.25
C GLY A 38 -0.10 -25.67 41.21
N THR A 39 1.04 -26.34 41.10
CA THR A 39 2.06 -26.02 40.08
C THR A 39 1.59 -26.37 38.67
N VAL A 40 0.91 -27.51 38.48
CA VAL A 40 0.34 -27.91 37.19
C VAL A 40 -0.76 -26.93 36.75
N ILE A 41 -1.64 -26.49 37.66
CA ILE A 41 -2.69 -25.50 37.36
C ILE A 41 -2.06 -24.16 36.96
N ALA A 42 -1.03 -23.70 37.69
CA ALA A 42 -0.30 -22.48 37.35
C ALA A 42 0.41 -22.60 35.98
N ALA A 43 0.97 -23.76 35.66
CA ALA A 43 1.56 -24.06 34.36
C ALA A 43 0.52 -24.06 33.22
N ILE A 44 -0.65 -24.65 33.43
CA ILE A 44 -1.75 -24.61 32.43
C ILE A 44 -2.26 -23.18 32.24
N GLY A 45 -2.40 -22.41 33.32
CA GLY A 45 -2.79 -21.00 33.26
C GLY A 45 -1.79 -20.14 32.48
N THR A 46 -0.50 -20.35 32.67
CA THR A 46 0.57 -19.65 31.92
C THR A 46 0.66 -20.09 30.46
N VAL A 47 0.48 -21.37 30.14
CA VAL A 47 0.38 -21.82 28.74
C VAL A 47 -0.86 -21.26 28.05
N GLY A 48 -1.99 -21.17 28.76
CA GLY A 48 -3.24 -20.59 28.26
C GLY A 48 -3.11 -19.09 27.94
N THR A 49 -2.45 -18.32 28.81
CA THR A 49 -2.20 -16.90 28.57
C THR A 49 -1.22 -16.68 27.42
N LEU A 50 -0.16 -17.48 27.32
CA LEU A 50 0.78 -17.44 26.18
C LEU A 50 0.06 -17.77 24.86
N GLY A 51 -0.77 -18.81 24.82
CA GLY A 51 -1.57 -19.15 23.65
C GLY A 51 -2.53 -18.02 23.23
N TYR A 52 -3.19 -17.39 24.20
CA TYR A 52 -4.04 -16.23 23.95
C TYR A 52 -3.24 -15.04 23.40
N GLN A 53 -2.08 -14.73 23.98
CA GLN A 53 -1.21 -13.66 23.52
C GLN A 53 -0.75 -13.90 22.07
N VAL A 54 -0.30 -15.11 21.73
CA VAL A 54 0.10 -15.46 20.35
C VAL A 54 -1.04 -15.24 19.36
N VAL A 55 -2.26 -15.67 19.70
CA VAL A 55 -3.44 -15.46 18.84
C VAL A 55 -3.75 -13.97 18.67
N GLN A 56 -3.65 -13.18 19.74
CA GLN A 56 -3.89 -11.73 19.66
C GLN A 56 -2.81 -11.01 18.84
N THR A 57 -1.53 -11.37 19.03
CA THR A 57 -0.43 -10.81 18.22
C THR A 57 -0.58 -11.16 16.75
N ALA A 58 -0.97 -12.40 16.43
CA ALA A 58 -1.23 -12.83 15.06
C ALA A 58 -2.40 -12.04 14.42
N LYS A 59 -3.47 -11.77 15.17
CA LYS A 59 -4.58 -10.92 14.70
C LYS A 59 -4.14 -9.48 14.44
N ALA A 60 -3.40 -8.89 15.38
CA ALA A 60 -2.88 -7.53 15.22
C ALA A 60 -1.94 -7.41 14.00
N GLN A 61 -1.06 -8.39 13.79
CA GLN A 61 -0.18 -8.42 12.61
C GLN A 61 -0.96 -8.53 11.29
N ARG A 62 -2.05 -9.33 11.26
CA ARG A 62 -2.93 -9.39 10.08
C ARG A 62 -3.59 -8.03 9.81
N GLN A 63 -4.12 -7.37 10.83
CA GLN A 63 -4.74 -6.05 10.69
C GLN A 63 -3.75 -5.01 10.16
N LEU A 64 -2.52 -4.98 10.69
CA LEU A 64 -1.47 -4.07 10.21
C LEU A 64 -1.11 -4.33 8.74
N ARG A 65 -1.02 -5.60 8.33
CA ARG A 65 -0.77 -5.95 6.91
C ARG A 65 -1.91 -5.50 6.00
N THR A 66 -3.16 -5.70 6.41
CA THR A 66 -4.32 -5.24 5.63
C THR A 66 -4.34 -3.71 5.50
N GLN A 67 -4.05 -2.98 6.59
CA GLN A 67 -3.96 -1.52 6.54
C GLN A 67 -2.83 -1.04 5.61
N ALA A 68 -1.67 -1.68 5.64
CA ALA A 68 -0.56 -1.36 4.74
C ALA A 68 -0.95 -1.60 3.27
N LEU A 69 -1.60 -2.72 2.95
CA LEU A 69 -2.07 -3.01 1.60
C LEU A 69 -3.12 -2.00 1.11
N LEU A 70 -4.05 -1.59 1.98
CA LEU A 70 -5.03 -0.56 1.66
C LEU A 70 -4.38 0.80 1.41
N ALA A 71 -3.37 1.17 2.20
CA ALA A 71 -2.60 2.39 1.97
C ALA A 71 -1.86 2.35 0.63
N GLU A 72 -1.18 1.25 0.30
CA GLU A 72 -0.54 1.04 -1.00
C GLU A 72 -1.54 1.10 -2.16
N HIS A 73 -2.76 0.58 -1.98
CA HIS A 73 -3.80 0.66 -2.99
C HIS A 73 -4.23 2.11 -3.25
N MET A 74 -4.43 2.90 -2.19
CA MET A 74 -4.73 4.33 -2.31
C MET A 74 -3.59 5.10 -3.00
N GLU A 75 -2.34 4.73 -2.76
CA GLU A 75 -1.19 5.30 -3.47
C GLU A 75 -1.23 4.98 -4.97
N ALA A 76 -1.52 3.73 -5.34
CA ALA A 76 -1.63 3.32 -6.73
C ALA A 76 -2.74 4.09 -7.47
N GLU A 77 -3.89 4.31 -6.83
CA GLU A 77 -4.97 5.14 -7.39
C GLU A 77 -4.56 6.60 -7.59
N LEU A 78 -3.88 7.18 -6.60
CA LEU A 78 -3.39 8.56 -6.65
C LEU A 78 -2.40 8.74 -7.81
N VAL A 79 -1.45 7.82 -7.94
CA VAL A 79 -0.47 7.82 -9.04
C VAL A 79 -1.15 7.63 -10.40
N GLN A 80 -2.12 6.72 -10.52
CA GLN A 80 -2.89 6.55 -11.77
C GLN A 80 -3.62 7.82 -12.17
N MET A 81 -4.24 8.52 -11.21
CA MET A 81 -4.93 9.77 -11.47
C MET A 81 -3.97 10.82 -12.04
N TRP A 82 -2.79 11.01 -11.43
CA TRP A 82 -1.79 11.94 -11.94
C TRP A 82 -1.27 11.57 -13.32
N LEU A 83 -1.01 10.28 -13.56
CA LEU A 83 -0.57 9.79 -14.87
C LEU A 83 -1.63 10.05 -15.94
N ARG A 84 -2.92 9.83 -15.63
CA ARG A 84 -4.02 10.11 -16.57
C ARG A 84 -4.17 11.60 -16.85
N GLU A 85 -4.09 12.45 -15.82
CA GLU A 85 -4.18 13.90 -15.98
C GLU A 85 -3.03 14.43 -16.86
N LEU A 86 -1.81 13.98 -16.59
CA LEU A 86 -0.63 14.39 -17.36
C LEU A 86 -0.68 13.85 -18.80
N LEU A 87 -1.10 12.60 -18.99
CA LEU A 87 -1.25 12.01 -20.31
C LEU A 87 -2.33 12.72 -21.13
N HIS A 88 -3.48 13.04 -20.52
CA HIS A 88 -4.55 13.78 -21.17
C HIS A 88 -4.08 15.15 -21.64
N LEU A 89 -3.35 15.87 -20.78
CA LEU A 89 -2.75 17.15 -21.13
C LEU A 89 -1.78 17.02 -22.31
N ILE A 90 -0.87 16.05 -22.28
CA ILE A 90 0.09 15.86 -23.37
C ILE A 90 -0.58 15.43 -24.69
N ASP A 91 -1.54 14.51 -24.63
CA ASP A 91 -2.25 14.03 -25.82
C ASP A 91 -3.12 15.15 -26.44
N TYR A 92 -3.77 15.99 -25.62
CA TYR A 92 -4.53 17.15 -26.10
C TYR A 92 -3.64 18.12 -26.89
N TYR A 93 -2.50 18.54 -26.33
CA TYR A 93 -1.61 19.46 -27.04
C TYR A 93 -0.88 18.78 -28.21
N SER A 94 -0.57 17.49 -28.13
CA SER A 94 -0.07 16.71 -29.29
C SER A 94 -1.02 16.78 -30.48
N MET A 95 -2.33 16.67 -30.23
CA MET A 95 -3.35 16.78 -31.27
C MET A 95 -3.36 18.17 -31.93
N VAL A 96 -3.17 19.24 -31.15
CA VAL A 96 -3.07 20.62 -31.66
C VAL A 96 -1.85 20.81 -32.56
N PHE A 97 -0.71 20.19 -32.22
CA PHE A 97 0.47 20.22 -33.09
C PHE A 97 0.29 19.41 -34.37
N LYS A 98 -0.36 18.24 -34.30
CA LYS A 98 -0.59 17.34 -35.45
C LYS A 98 -1.57 17.92 -36.47
N SER A 99 -2.51 18.76 -36.05
CA SER A 99 -3.49 19.42 -36.95
C SER A 99 -2.89 20.58 -37.77
N GLY A 100 -1.59 20.85 -37.63
CA GLY A 100 -0.91 21.93 -38.35
C GLY A 100 -1.14 23.32 -37.74
N GLY A 101 -1.79 23.39 -36.57
CA GLY A 101 -1.91 24.63 -35.81
C GLY A 101 -0.54 25.11 -35.34
N GLN A 102 -0.20 26.35 -35.66
CA GLN A 102 0.90 27.02 -34.97
C GLN A 102 0.43 27.38 -33.57
N MET A 103 1.13 26.87 -32.55
CA MET A 103 0.83 27.18 -31.16
C MET A 103 1.12 28.67 -30.93
N SER A 104 0.09 29.45 -30.58
CA SER A 104 0.27 30.85 -30.26
C SER A 104 1.00 31.01 -28.92
N ASP A 105 1.59 32.18 -28.67
CA ASP A 105 2.18 32.49 -27.36
C ASP A 105 1.14 32.40 -26.22
N ALA A 106 -0.12 32.69 -26.52
CA ALA A 106 -1.23 32.53 -25.59
C ALA A 106 -1.49 31.05 -25.27
N ASP A 107 -1.53 30.18 -26.28
CA ASP A 107 -1.71 28.73 -26.08
C ASP A 107 -0.53 28.14 -25.29
N LEU A 108 0.69 28.59 -25.59
CA LEU A 108 1.90 28.16 -24.88
C LEU A 108 1.88 28.59 -23.41
N ALA A 109 1.39 29.80 -23.12
CA ALA A 109 1.22 30.27 -21.76
C ALA A 109 0.17 29.45 -20.99
N VAL A 110 -0.95 29.10 -21.64
CA VAL A 110 -1.98 28.22 -21.06
C VAL A 110 -1.38 26.84 -20.76
N TRP A 111 -0.68 26.22 -21.72
CA TRP A 111 -0.09 24.90 -21.51
C TRP A 111 0.94 24.89 -20.37
N LYS A 112 1.79 25.91 -20.28
CA LYS A 112 2.71 26.09 -19.15
C LYS A 112 1.97 26.23 -17.81
N GLY A 113 0.85 26.98 -17.80
CA GLY A 113 0.01 27.16 -16.61
C GLY A 113 -0.62 25.84 -16.14
N GLU A 114 -1.21 25.08 -17.06
CA GLU A 114 -1.80 23.78 -16.76
C GLU A 114 -0.74 22.77 -16.29
N LEU A 115 0.43 22.72 -16.95
CA LEU A 115 1.53 21.87 -16.52
C LEU A 115 2.04 22.24 -15.12
N SER A 116 2.11 23.54 -14.82
CA SER A 116 2.48 24.01 -13.47
C SER A 116 1.44 23.58 -12.44
N SER A 117 0.15 23.70 -12.76
CA SER A 117 -0.93 23.26 -11.88
C SER A 117 -0.84 21.77 -11.58
N VAL A 118 -0.62 20.94 -12.61
CA VAL A 118 -0.44 19.48 -12.45
C VAL A 118 0.80 19.18 -11.60
N ARG A 119 1.92 19.86 -11.85
CA ARG A 119 3.14 19.73 -11.04
C ARG A 119 2.90 20.06 -9.58
N ASP A 120 2.18 21.14 -9.29
CA ASP A 120 1.90 21.57 -7.92
C ASP A 120 1.01 20.56 -7.19
N LYS A 121 -0.03 20.03 -7.86
CA LYS A 121 -0.87 18.94 -7.33
C LYS A 121 -0.06 17.68 -7.00
N ILE A 122 0.84 17.27 -7.91
CA ILE A 122 1.71 16.10 -7.72
C ILE A 122 2.68 16.32 -6.56
N LYS A 123 3.26 17.53 -6.45
CA LYS A 123 4.18 17.90 -5.38
C LYS A 123 3.50 17.91 -4.02
N ASP A 124 2.29 18.45 -3.92
CA ASP A 124 1.49 18.47 -2.70
C ASP A 124 1.17 17.03 -2.23
N GLY A 125 0.73 16.19 -3.16
CA GLY A 125 0.41 14.80 -2.85
C GLY A 125 1.61 13.87 -2.67
N ARG A 126 2.84 14.29 -2.97
CA ARG A 126 4.06 13.47 -2.77
C ARG A 126 4.18 12.93 -1.35
N SER A 127 3.80 13.72 -0.35
CA SER A 127 3.86 13.36 1.08
C SER A 127 2.99 12.14 1.42
N ARG A 128 2.00 11.82 0.58
CA ARG A 128 1.08 10.69 0.75
C ARG A 128 1.64 9.37 0.21
N LEU A 129 2.81 9.39 -0.44
CA LEU A 129 3.49 8.20 -0.94
C LEU A 129 4.45 7.66 0.12
N THR A 130 4.16 6.45 0.59
CA THR A 130 4.95 5.74 1.59
C THR A 130 5.62 4.49 1.02
N SER A 131 5.08 3.92 -0.07
CA SER A 131 5.61 2.73 -0.70
C SER A 131 6.80 3.03 -1.64
N ARG A 132 7.71 2.06 -1.74
CA ARG A 132 8.85 2.14 -2.68
C ARG A 132 8.39 2.17 -4.14
N LEU A 133 7.32 1.45 -4.48
CA LEU A 133 6.75 1.44 -5.82
C LEU A 133 6.09 2.78 -6.15
N GLY A 134 5.27 3.31 -5.25
CA GLY A 134 4.67 4.65 -5.39
C GLY A 134 5.73 5.72 -5.61
N HIS A 135 6.85 5.67 -4.86
CA HIS A 135 7.96 6.58 -5.05
C HIS A 135 8.64 6.43 -6.42
N ARG A 136 8.81 5.20 -6.93
CA ARG A 136 9.38 4.96 -8.27
C ARG A 136 8.51 5.57 -9.36
N PHE A 137 7.19 5.42 -9.29
CA PHE A 137 6.29 6.02 -10.26
C PHE A 137 6.26 7.54 -10.16
N TYR A 138 6.33 8.10 -8.94
CA TYR A 138 6.47 9.53 -8.73
C TYR A 138 7.72 10.09 -9.43
N LEU A 139 8.87 9.42 -9.32
CA LEU A 139 10.09 9.87 -10.02
C LEU A 139 9.93 9.84 -11.54
N ALA A 140 9.27 8.81 -12.10
CA ALA A 140 8.99 8.75 -13.53
C ALA A 140 8.06 9.90 -13.99
N ILE A 141 7.08 10.28 -13.16
CA ILE A 141 6.21 11.44 -13.41
C ILE A 141 7.00 12.74 -13.36
N ASP A 142 7.87 12.91 -12.36
CA ASP A 142 8.70 14.10 -12.21
C ASP A 142 9.67 14.26 -13.40
N ASP A 143 10.28 13.17 -13.86
CA ASP A 143 11.10 13.13 -15.08
C ASP A 143 10.30 13.54 -16.32
N ALA A 144 9.08 13.01 -16.48
CA ALA A 144 8.20 13.38 -17.57
C ALA A 144 7.83 14.87 -17.54
N LEU A 145 7.49 15.41 -16.37
CA LEU A 145 7.23 16.85 -16.18
C LEU A 145 8.46 17.70 -16.52
N GLY A 146 9.67 17.23 -16.17
CA GLY A 146 10.93 17.87 -16.52
C GLY A 146 11.14 17.91 -18.04
N TRP A 147 10.86 16.81 -18.73
CA TRP A 147 10.96 16.73 -20.19
C TRP A 147 9.94 17.61 -20.90
N VAL A 148 8.67 17.59 -20.49
CA VAL A 148 7.63 18.46 -21.07
C VAL A 148 8.00 19.93 -20.88
N ASN A 149 8.49 20.31 -19.69
CA ASN A 149 8.94 21.68 -19.45
C ASN A 149 10.15 22.07 -20.34
N SER A 150 11.07 21.15 -20.60
CA SER A 150 12.16 21.38 -21.56
C SER A 150 11.64 21.61 -22.98
N LEU A 151 10.67 20.79 -23.42
CA LEU A 151 10.03 20.93 -24.74
C LEU A 151 9.29 22.28 -24.85
N LEU A 152 8.54 22.66 -23.83
CA LEU A 152 7.86 23.95 -23.73
C LEU A 152 8.81 25.14 -23.77
N ASN A 153 9.94 25.06 -23.08
CA ASN A 153 10.95 26.12 -23.10
C ASN A 153 11.64 26.23 -24.46
N ARG A 154 11.86 25.10 -25.15
CA ARG A 154 12.35 25.10 -26.53
C ARG A 154 11.31 25.67 -27.50
N ALA A 155 10.02 25.43 -27.28
CA ALA A 155 8.96 26.05 -28.07
C ALA A 155 8.91 27.57 -27.83
N SER A 156 9.09 28.01 -26.58
CA SER A 156 9.04 29.41 -26.14
C SER A 156 10.23 30.27 -26.56
N SER A 157 11.43 29.70 -26.65
CA SER A 157 12.68 30.45 -26.91
C SER A 157 12.92 30.71 -28.40
N ARG A 158 12.12 30.12 -29.28
CA ARG A 158 12.39 30.09 -30.72
C ARG A 158 11.64 31.19 -31.45
N HIS A 159 12.33 32.31 -31.64
CA HIS A 159 12.15 33.10 -32.84
C HIS A 159 12.48 32.23 -34.09
N HIS A 160 11.42 31.69 -34.71
CA HIS A 160 11.23 31.46 -36.16
C HIS A 160 11.79 30.25 -36.96
N HIS A 161 12.58 29.28 -36.46
CA HIS A 161 13.17 28.27 -37.40
C HIS A 161 13.07 26.77 -37.07
N TYR A 162 12.25 26.33 -36.12
CA TYR A 162 11.97 24.89 -35.98
C TYR A 162 10.48 24.63 -36.20
N GLY A 163 10.17 23.75 -37.13
CA GLY A 163 8.79 23.35 -37.41
C GLY A 163 8.22 22.44 -36.31
N PRO A 164 6.90 22.20 -36.32
CA PRO A 164 6.23 21.21 -35.46
C PRO A 164 6.90 19.82 -35.47
N GLY A 165 7.56 19.46 -36.56
CA GLY A 165 8.25 18.18 -36.75
C GLY A 165 9.40 17.90 -35.76
N ASP A 166 10.00 18.91 -35.14
CA ASP A 166 11.13 18.72 -34.23
C ASP A 166 10.72 18.53 -32.75
N LEU A 167 9.49 18.90 -32.40
CA LEU A 167 8.93 18.74 -31.04
C LEU A 167 8.09 17.46 -30.91
N MET A 168 7.47 17.02 -32.00
CA MET A 168 6.63 15.81 -32.02
C MET A 168 7.34 14.54 -31.55
N PRO A 169 8.58 14.22 -31.96
CA PRO A 169 9.27 13.03 -31.46
C PRO A 169 9.47 13.06 -29.93
N GLY A 170 9.69 14.24 -29.36
CA GLY A 170 9.81 14.42 -27.92
C GLY A 170 8.49 14.21 -27.19
N ILE A 171 7.41 14.81 -27.71
CA ILE A 171 6.05 14.69 -27.17
C ILE A 171 5.55 13.24 -27.25
N ASP A 172 5.74 12.57 -28.38
CA ASP A 172 5.37 11.17 -28.57
C ASP A 172 6.16 10.27 -27.59
N ARG A 173 7.45 10.54 -27.37
CA ARG A 173 8.26 9.79 -26.40
C ARG A 173 7.74 9.95 -24.96
N VAL A 174 7.36 11.16 -24.55
CA VAL A 174 6.77 11.37 -23.22
C VAL A 174 5.42 10.67 -23.12
N SER A 175 4.56 10.75 -24.15
CA SER A 175 3.26 10.05 -24.18
C SER A 175 3.44 8.54 -24.02
N VAL A 176 4.42 7.93 -24.71
CA VAL A 176 4.74 6.50 -24.57
C VAL A 176 5.22 6.15 -23.16
N MET A 177 6.13 6.94 -22.58
CA MET A 177 6.62 6.71 -21.22
C MET A 177 5.51 6.79 -20.16
N LEU A 178 4.58 7.73 -20.32
CA LEU A 178 3.45 7.89 -19.42
C LEU A 178 2.42 6.77 -19.57
N LYS A 179 2.17 6.31 -20.81
CA LYS A 179 1.31 5.15 -21.07
C LYS A 179 1.89 3.88 -20.44
N ASP A 180 3.17 3.60 -20.64
CA ASP A 180 3.85 2.46 -20.00
C ASP A 180 3.80 2.56 -18.47
N SER A 181 4.04 3.75 -17.92
CA SER A 181 3.92 3.97 -16.46
C SER A 181 2.49 3.76 -15.96
N LEU A 182 1.48 4.18 -16.73
CA LEU A 182 0.07 3.98 -16.39
C LEU A 182 -0.33 2.50 -16.43
N ASP A 183 0.16 1.76 -17.43
CA ASP A 183 -0.08 0.32 -17.55
C ASP A 183 0.56 -0.43 -16.38
N GLN A 184 1.82 -0.14 -16.06
CA GLN A 184 2.53 -0.72 -14.91
C GLN A 184 1.85 -0.38 -13.58
N THR A 185 1.37 0.86 -13.39
CA THR A 185 0.62 1.25 -12.19
C THR A 185 -0.75 0.56 -12.14
N THR A 186 -1.34 0.24 -13.31
CA THR A 186 -2.60 -0.53 -13.40
C THR A 186 -2.40 -1.98 -13.02
N GLU A 187 -1.31 -2.60 -13.47
CA GLU A 187 -0.94 -3.95 -13.04
C GLU A 187 -0.64 -4.02 -11.55
N TRP A 188 0.10 -3.05 -11.02
CA TRP A 188 0.37 -2.95 -9.58
C TRP A 188 -0.93 -2.85 -8.77
N ARG A 189 -1.90 -2.03 -9.19
CA ARG A 189 -3.20 -1.95 -8.51
C ARG A 189 -3.95 -3.29 -8.54
N LYS A 190 -3.99 -3.97 -9.69
CA LYS A 190 -4.63 -5.29 -9.82
C LYS A 190 -3.99 -6.35 -8.90
N ASP A 191 -2.67 -6.36 -8.78
CA ASP A 191 -1.95 -7.23 -7.86
C ASP A 191 -2.29 -6.93 -6.39
N LEU A 192 -2.40 -5.65 -6.02
CA LEU A 192 -2.87 -5.25 -4.69
C LEU A 192 -4.32 -5.70 -4.43
N ASP A 193 -5.22 -5.53 -5.39
CA ASP A 193 -6.61 -5.98 -5.30
C ASP A 193 -6.70 -7.49 -5.01
N LEU A 194 -5.90 -8.30 -5.73
CA LEU A 194 -5.83 -9.75 -5.51
C LEU A 194 -5.28 -10.10 -4.13
N ARG A 195 -4.24 -9.39 -3.66
CA ARG A 195 -3.66 -9.61 -2.33
C ARG A 195 -4.62 -9.23 -1.21
N ILE A 196 -5.39 -8.15 -1.39
CA ILE A 196 -6.43 -7.73 -0.45
C ILE A 196 -7.53 -8.79 -0.40
N ALA A 197 -8.03 -9.24 -1.56
CA ALA A 197 -9.06 -10.28 -1.63
C ALA A 197 -8.61 -11.59 -0.97
N ASN A 198 -7.37 -12.03 -1.22
CA ASN A 198 -6.82 -13.26 -0.62
C ASN A 198 -6.46 -13.11 0.86
N GLY A 199 -6.10 -11.91 1.31
CA GLY A 199 -5.79 -11.63 2.71
C GLY A 199 -7.02 -11.46 3.61
N LEU A 200 -8.20 -11.31 3.00
CA LEU A 200 -9.50 -11.24 3.67
C LEU A 200 -10.22 -12.60 3.78
N GLN A 201 -9.73 -13.64 3.09
CA GLN A 201 -10.19 -15.03 3.19
C GLN A 201 -9.46 -15.80 4.29
#